data_AF-A0A2V9DAF4-F1
#
_entry.id   AF-A0A2V9DAF4-F1
#
_cell.length_a   1.000
_cell.length_b   1.000
_cell.length_c   1.000
_cell.angle_alpha   90.00
_cell.angle_beta   90.00
_cell.angle_gamma   90.00
#
_symmetry.space_group_name_H-M   'P 1'
#
loop_
_entity.id
_entity.type
_entity.pdbx_description
1 polymer ?
#
loop_
_entity_poly.entity_id
_entity_poly.type
_entity_poly.pdbx_seq_one_letter_code
_entity_poly.pdbx_strand_id
1 'polypeptide(L)'
;MYFRRTTEIHVDVINARKWYENINISTDGTRLHEISRYFDELLNPTTPDANPFKARPVEDSYYAMNDGAGFGLIGSEMSKLPSHLLPRRTLQDILRGPLAASDEDTTVSDSRNKFVELELAANLSSAGFKLLGFDDLKFGFEGCNYLVECKRPFYEHTLSDNMEKAYAQLQAKLSDSSHRGIVAIAVEKIFGLDRQIHPLKSVPEANAFAISTATDFNRRIARYSRTWVDPRVVAVLAIISLPDGKHGVGCDWVELYSGPAQVRLPPGCASRRKREIG
;
A
#
# COMPACT_ATOMS: atom_id res chain seq x y z
N MET A 1 -10.45 7.78 -5.27
CA MET A 1 -10.73 7.05 -4.02
C MET A 1 -12.12 6.43 -4.08
N TYR A 2 -12.20 5.10 -4.07
CA TYR A 2 -13.44 4.33 -3.94
C TYR A 2 -13.35 3.55 -2.63
N PHE A 3 -14.37 3.63 -1.78
CA PHE A 3 -14.41 2.87 -0.54
C PHE A 3 -15.02 1.49 -0.78
N ARG A 4 -14.28 0.45 -0.38
CA ARG A 4 -14.75 -0.95 -0.47
C ARG A 4 -15.48 -1.35 0.79
N ARG A 5 -16.74 -1.73 0.69
CA ARG A 5 -17.55 -2.19 1.85
C ARG A 5 -16.90 -3.39 2.53
N THR A 6 -17.15 -3.57 3.81
CA THR A 6 -16.66 -4.72 4.61
C THR A 6 -16.91 -6.07 3.92
N THR A 7 -18.08 -6.25 3.31
CA THR A 7 -18.43 -7.47 2.57
C THR A 7 -17.63 -7.64 1.28
N GLU A 8 -17.28 -6.54 0.60
CA GLU A 8 -16.43 -6.56 -0.60
C GLU A 8 -15.01 -6.95 -0.22
N ILE A 9 -14.47 -6.38 0.87
CA ILE A 9 -13.15 -6.75 1.39
C ILE A 9 -13.12 -8.23 1.79
N HIS A 10 -14.18 -8.74 2.42
CA HIS A 10 -14.25 -10.16 2.76
C HIS A 10 -14.17 -11.05 1.51
N VAL A 11 -14.93 -10.72 0.46
CA VAL A 11 -14.87 -11.44 -0.82
C VAL A 11 -13.47 -11.36 -1.44
N ASP A 12 -12.84 -10.18 -1.39
CA ASP A 12 -11.48 -9.97 -1.89
C ASP A 12 -10.45 -10.84 -1.13
N VAL A 13 -10.59 -10.96 0.19
CA VAL A 13 -9.76 -11.84 1.04
C VAL A 13 -9.93 -13.32 0.66
N ILE A 14 -11.17 -13.78 0.47
CA ILE A 14 -11.45 -15.15 0.02
C ILE A 14 -10.80 -15.41 -1.33
N ASN A 15 -10.94 -14.48 -2.28
CA ASN A 15 -10.37 -14.61 -3.62
C ASN A 15 -8.83 -14.60 -3.58
N ALA A 16 -8.23 -13.76 -2.73
CA ALA A 16 -6.79 -13.75 -2.52
C ALA A 16 -6.30 -15.12 -2.02
N ARG A 17 -6.93 -15.69 -0.98
CA ARG A 17 -6.57 -17.02 -0.46
C ARG A 17 -6.61 -18.10 -1.54
N LYS A 18 -7.69 -18.18 -2.31
CA LYS A 18 -7.82 -19.12 -3.44
C LYS A 18 -6.72 -18.93 -4.48
N TRP A 19 -6.34 -17.69 -4.77
CA TRP A 19 -5.24 -17.42 -5.69
C TRP A 19 -3.89 -17.89 -5.15
N TYR A 20 -3.59 -17.64 -3.86
CA TYR A 20 -2.37 -18.15 -3.22
C TYR A 20 -2.30 -19.68 -3.29
N GLU A 21 -3.41 -20.37 -3.03
CA GLU A 21 -3.52 -21.83 -3.19
C GLU A 21 -3.22 -22.27 -4.63
N ASN A 22 -3.78 -21.59 -5.64
CA ASN A 22 -3.54 -21.89 -7.06
C ASN A 22 -2.06 -21.75 -7.47
N ILE A 23 -1.29 -20.90 -6.77
CA ILE A 23 0.16 -20.78 -6.99
C ILE A 23 1.00 -21.63 -6.03
N ASN A 24 0.38 -22.58 -5.32
CA ASN A 24 1.00 -23.50 -4.35
C ASN A 24 1.65 -22.80 -3.15
N ILE A 25 1.02 -21.74 -2.64
CA ILE A 25 1.43 -21.08 -1.40
C ILE A 25 0.29 -21.26 -0.39
N SER A 26 0.55 -22.00 0.69
CA SER A 26 -0.43 -22.13 1.77
C SER A 26 -0.61 -20.80 2.51
N THR A 27 -1.86 -20.48 2.83
CA THR A 27 -2.22 -19.32 3.65
C THR A 27 -2.62 -19.72 5.06
N ASP A 28 -2.61 -21.00 5.43
CA ASP A 28 -3.06 -21.45 6.74
C ASP A 28 -2.08 -21.05 7.84
N GLY A 29 -2.62 -20.57 8.96
CA GLY A 29 -1.84 -20.02 10.08
C GLY A 29 -1.08 -18.73 9.75
N THR A 30 -1.39 -18.08 8.62
CA THR A 30 -0.76 -16.82 8.21
C THR A 30 -1.60 -15.60 8.58
N ARG A 31 -1.04 -14.40 8.43
CA ARG A 31 -1.78 -13.14 8.61
C ARG A 31 -3.04 -13.07 7.74
N LEU A 32 -2.98 -13.57 6.50
CA LEU A 32 -4.16 -13.61 5.62
C LEU A 32 -5.25 -14.57 6.15
N HIS A 33 -4.88 -15.64 6.86
CA HIS A 33 -5.84 -16.49 7.56
C HIS A 33 -6.49 -15.81 8.74
N GLU A 34 -5.70 -15.10 9.55
CA GLU A 34 -6.23 -14.32 10.66
C GLU A 34 -7.22 -13.24 10.19
N ILE A 35 -6.93 -12.57 9.08
CA ILE A 35 -7.83 -11.61 8.44
C ILE A 35 -9.12 -12.29 7.95
N SER A 36 -9.03 -13.46 7.30
CA SER A 36 -10.21 -14.21 6.87
C SER A 36 -11.11 -14.56 8.05
N ARG A 37 -10.52 -15.15 9.11
CA ARG A 37 -11.22 -15.50 10.34
C ARG A 37 -11.87 -14.28 10.98
N TYR A 38 -11.17 -13.14 11.00
CA TYR A 38 -11.71 -11.88 11.49
C TYR A 38 -13.00 -11.50 10.75
N PHE A 39 -13.03 -11.57 9.42
CA PHE A 39 -14.23 -11.23 8.65
C PHE A 39 -15.35 -12.27 8.80
N ASP A 40 -15.02 -13.55 8.88
CA ASP A 40 -16.00 -14.62 9.13
C ASP A 40 -16.72 -14.40 10.46
N GLU A 41 -15.98 -14.12 11.53
CA GLU A 41 -16.53 -13.83 12.86
C GLU A 41 -17.31 -12.50 12.90
N LEU A 42 -16.86 -11.50 12.13
CA LEU A 42 -17.52 -10.19 12.03
C LEU A 42 -18.88 -10.28 11.31
N LEU A 43 -18.96 -11.08 10.25
CA LEU A 43 -20.15 -11.18 9.39
C LEU A 43 -21.10 -12.31 9.82
N ASN A 44 -20.60 -13.33 10.52
CA ASN A 44 -21.38 -14.44 11.06
C ASN A 44 -21.14 -14.56 12.58
N PRO A 45 -21.57 -13.57 13.38
CA PRO A 45 -21.28 -13.56 14.80
C PRO A 45 -21.97 -14.73 15.51
N THR A 46 -21.21 -15.50 16.29
CA THR A 46 -21.72 -16.62 17.10
C THR A 46 -22.53 -16.14 18.31
N THR A 47 -22.38 -14.87 18.69
CA THR A 47 -23.18 -14.21 19.73
C THR A 47 -23.78 -12.93 19.17
N PRO A 48 -25.07 -12.63 19.41
CA PRO A 48 -25.72 -11.43 18.91
C PRO A 48 -25.28 -10.20 19.72
N ASP A 49 -24.04 -9.74 19.54
CA ASP A 49 -23.64 -8.40 19.96
C ASP A 49 -24.10 -7.39 18.89
N ALA A 50 -24.68 -6.27 19.34
CA ALA A 50 -25.16 -5.21 18.48
C ALA A 50 -24.02 -4.42 17.80
N ASN A 51 -22.78 -4.54 18.28
CA ASN A 51 -21.61 -3.93 17.63
C ASN A 51 -20.36 -4.84 17.68
N PRO A 52 -20.09 -5.62 16.61
CA PRO A 52 -18.97 -6.56 16.59
C PRO A 52 -17.59 -5.90 16.60
N PHE A 53 -17.50 -4.57 16.39
CA PHE A 53 -16.26 -3.80 16.52
C PHE A 53 -15.96 -3.40 17.97
N LYS A 54 -16.97 -3.34 18.87
CA LYS A 54 -16.73 -3.02 20.28
C LYS A 54 -16.05 -4.15 21.05
N ALA A 55 -16.22 -5.39 20.58
CA ALA A 55 -15.61 -6.56 21.19
C ALA A 55 -14.11 -6.72 20.82
N ARG A 56 -13.57 -5.87 19.95
CA ARG A 56 -12.21 -6.01 19.41
C ARG A 56 -11.35 -4.75 19.61
N PRO A 57 -10.02 -4.90 19.70
CA PRO A 57 -9.12 -3.77 19.60
C PRO A 57 -9.31 -3.01 18.28
N VAL A 58 -9.32 -1.68 18.36
CA VAL A 58 -9.46 -0.78 17.19
C VAL A 58 -8.36 -1.05 16.16
N GLU A 59 -7.15 -1.41 16.62
CA GLU A 59 -6.01 -1.73 15.77
C GLU A 59 -6.22 -3.00 14.94
N ASP A 60 -6.80 -4.06 15.52
CA ASP A 60 -7.12 -5.30 14.79
C ASP A 60 -8.11 -5.01 13.67
N SER A 61 -9.13 -4.20 13.96
CA SER A 61 -10.10 -3.77 12.96
C SER A 61 -9.46 -2.93 11.86
N TYR A 62 -8.57 -2.00 12.19
CA TYR A 62 -7.80 -1.22 11.22
C TYR A 62 -7.04 -2.15 10.28
N TYR A 63 -6.24 -3.07 10.83
CA TYR A 63 -5.37 -3.93 10.03
C TYR A 63 -6.13 -5.02 9.28
N ALA A 64 -7.19 -5.60 9.83
CA ALA A 64 -8.01 -6.57 9.11
C ALA A 64 -8.67 -5.93 7.89
N MET A 65 -9.19 -4.71 8.03
CA MET A 65 -9.74 -3.97 6.90
C MET A 65 -8.64 -3.60 5.89
N ASN A 66 -7.54 -2.98 6.37
CA ASN A 66 -6.48 -2.45 5.52
C ASN A 66 -5.72 -3.54 4.77
N ASP A 67 -5.13 -4.47 5.53
CA ASP A 67 -4.36 -5.56 4.95
C ASP A 67 -5.29 -6.50 4.16
N GLY A 68 -6.56 -6.67 4.55
CA GLY A 68 -7.54 -7.43 3.79
C GLY A 68 -7.77 -6.84 2.39
N ALA A 69 -7.98 -5.52 2.32
CA ALA A 69 -8.14 -4.81 1.05
C ALA A 69 -6.85 -4.85 0.21
N GLY A 70 -5.69 -4.75 0.85
CA GLY A 70 -4.37 -4.85 0.23
C GLY A 70 -4.08 -6.25 -0.33
N PHE A 71 -4.28 -7.32 0.45
CA PHE A 71 -4.15 -8.71 -0.02
C PHE A 71 -5.09 -9.02 -1.17
N GLY A 72 -6.32 -8.52 -1.12
CA GLY A 72 -7.29 -8.59 -2.20
C GLY A 72 -6.77 -7.99 -3.50
N LEU A 73 -6.25 -6.76 -3.43
CA LEU A 73 -5.69 -6.05 -4.57
C LEU A 73 -4.43 -6.75 -5.11
N ILE A 74 -3.51 -7.15 -4.22
CA ILE A 74 -2.32 -7.92 -4.57
C ILE A 74 -2.70 -9.19 -5.31
N GLY A 75 -3.62 -10.00 -4.75
CA GLY A 75 -4.06 -11.23 -5.40
C GLY A 75 -4.66 -10.98 -6.78
N SER A 76 -5.53 -9.97 -6.90
CA SER A 76 -6.16 -9.60 -8.17
C SER A 76 -5.14 -9.18 -9.23
N GLU A 77 -4.19 -8.32 -8.89
CA GLU A 77 -3.25 -7.73 -9.86
C GLU A 77 -2.09 -8.66 -10.17
N MET A 78 -1.53 -9.33 -9.16
CA MET A 78 -0.44 -10.29 -9.36
C MET A 78 -0.92 -11.51 -10.15
N SER A 79 -2.19 -11.92 -10.04
CA SER A 79 -2.73 -13.03 -10.83
C SER A 79 -2.67 -12.82 -12.35
N LYS A 80 -2.54 -11.57 -12.81
CA LYS A 80 -2.43 -11.20 -14.22
C LYS A 80 -1.01 -11.33 -14.76
N LEU A 81 -0.02 -11.47 -13.87
CA LEU A 81 1.38 -11.54 -14.26
C LEU A 81 1.74 -12.95 -14.73
N PRO A 82 2.66 -13.08 -15.70
CA PRO A 82 3.19 -14.38 -16.08
C PRO A 82 4.02 -14.95 -14.92
N SER A 83 4.04 -16.28 -14.81
CA SER A 83 4.68 -17.00 -13.68
C SER A 83 6.14 -16.59 -13.40
N HIS A 84 6.91 -16.27 -14.45
CA HIS A 84 8.32 -15.86 -14.32
C HIS A 84 8.53 -14.45 -13.73
N LEU A 85 7.48 -13.60 -13.71
CA LEU A 85 7.51 -12.29 -13.07
C LEU A 85 6.92 -12.31 -11.66
N LEU A 86 6.30 -13.41 -11.22
CA LEU A 86 5.70 -13.49 -9.89
C LEU A 86 6.77 -13.49 -8.79
N PRO A 87 6.73 -12.55 -7.84
CA PRO A 87 7.70 -12.48 -6.75
C PRO A 87 7.35 -13.48 -5.64
N ARG A 88 7.45 -14.79 -5.95
CA ARG A 88 6.96 -15.89 -5.09
C ARG A 88 7.51 -15.83 -3.65
N ARG A 89 8.79 -15.51 -3.48
CA ARG A 89 9.39 -15.37 -2.15
C ARG A 89 8.78 -14.20 -1.38
N THR A 90 8.64 -13.04 -2.01
CA THR A 90 8.00 -11.86 -1.40
C THR A 90 6.55 -12.16 -1.06
N LEU A 91 5.80 -12.83 -1.94
CA LEU A 91 4.43 -13.28 -1.69
C LEU A 91 4.33 -14.18 -0.45
N GLN A 92 5.29 -15.08 -0.23
CA GLN A 92 5.37 -15.88 1.01
C GLN A 92 5.73 -15.04 2.23
N ASP A 93 6.67 -14.11 2.09
CA ASP A 93 7.14 -13.28 3.21
C ASP A 93 6.04 -12.35 3.74
N ILE A 94 5.20 -11.79 2.87
CA ILE A 94 4.12 -10.87 3.28
C ILE A 94 2.96 -11.55 4.00
N LEU A 95 2.89 -12.89 3.98
CA LEU A 95 1.91 -13.66 4.75
C LEU A 95 2.29 -13.76 6.23
N ARG A 96 3.55 -13.50 6.60
CA ARG A 96 4.03 -13.64 7.98
C ARG A 96 3.71 -12.41 8.84
N GLY A 97 3.83 -12.61 10.14
CA GLY A 97 3.67 -11.58 11.15
C GLY A 97 2.26 -11.49 11.74
N PRO A 98 2.12 -10.72 12.84
CA PRO A 98 0.84 -10.55 13.52
C PRO A 98 -0.14 -9.70 12.70
N LEU A 99 -1.42 -9.78 13.06
CA LEU A 99 -2.47 -8.94 12.50
C LEU A 99 -2.27 -7.47 12.87
N ALA A 100 -2.07 -7.16 14.15
CA ALA A 100 -1.79 -5.81 14.64
C ALA A 100 -0.31 -5.47 14.46
N ALA A 101 0.03 -4.19 14.27
CA ALA A 101 1.43 -3.80 14.11
C ALA A 101 2.11 -3.46 15.44
N SER A 102 1.35 -3.23 16.51
CA SER A 102 1.86 -3.11 17.88
C SER A 102 2.50 -4.39 18.38
N ASP A 103 2.08 -5.54 17.85
CA ASP A 103 2.66 -6.86 18.14
C ASP A 103 3.91 -7.17 17.29
N GLU A 104 4.36 -6.25 16.43
CA GLU A 104 5.58 -6.45 15.63
C GLU A 104 6.84 -6.35 16.49
N ASP A 105 7.78 -7.25 16.25
CA ASP A 105 9.18 -7.06 16.61
C ASP A 105 10.02 -6.67 15.37
N THR A 106 11.30 -6.36 15.60
CA THR A 106 12.24 -5.94 14.54
C THR A 106 12.52 -7.03 13.51
N THR A 107 12.25 -8.30 13.79
CA THR A 107 12.40 -9.41 12.84
C THR A 107 11.18 -9.58 11.93
N VAL A 108 10.01 -9.17 12.41
CA VAL A 108 8.73 -9.26 11.70
C VAL A 108 8.42 -8.02 10.86
N SER A 109 9.05 -6.88 11.16
CA SER A 109 8.88 -5.63 10.40
C SER A 109 9.18 -5.76 8.89
N ASP A 110 10.04 -6.70 8.47
CA ASP A 110 10.39 -6.91 7.06
C ASP A 110 9.18 -7.34 6.23
N SER A 111 8.30 -8.18 6.79
CA SER A 111 7.10 -8.68 6.11
C SER A 111 6.10 -7.57 5.79
N ARG A 112 5.95 -6.55 6.66
CA ARG A 112 5.09 -5.39 6.35
C ARG A 112 5.73 -4.42 5.38
N ASN A 113 7.04 -4.23 5.43
CA ASN A 113 7.73 -3.40 4.44
C ASN A 113 7.52 -3.97 3.03
N LYS A 114 7.69 -5.28 2.88
CA LYS A 114 7.40 -6.01 1.63
C LYS A 114 5.91 -5.97 1.25
N PHE A 115 5.01 -5.98 2.24
CA PHE A 115 3.57 -5.87 1.99
C PHE A 115 3.21 -4.53 1.37
N VAL A 116 3.71 -3.43 1.94
CA VAL A 116 3.52 -2.07 1.39
C VAL A 116 4.07 -1.97 -0.03
N GLU A 117 5.24 -2.56 -0.29
CA GLU A 117 5.83 -2.55 -1.64
C GLU A 117 4.95 -3.30 -2.66
N LEU A 118 4.48 -4.51 -2.31
CA LEU A 118 3.59 -5.27 -3.19
C LEU A 118 2.22 -4.62 -3.35
N GLU A 119 1.70 -3.96 -2.31
CA GLU A 119 0.47 -3.19 -2.38
C GLU A 119 0.64 -1.99 -3.33
N LEU A 120 1.76 -1.26 -3.25
CA LEU A 120 2.06 -0.18 -4.20
C LEU A 120 2.17 -0.73 -5.64
N ALA A 121 2.83 -1.87 -5.83
CA ALA A 121 2.92 -2.52 -7.14
C ALA A 121 1.54 -2.90 -7.68
N ALA A 122 0.66 -3.43 -6.83
CA ALA A 122 -0.71 -3.77 -7.21
C ALA A 122 -1.52 -2.51 -7.57
N ASN A 123 -1.39 -1.43 -6.80
CA ASN A 123 -2.02 -0.15 -7.15
C ASN A 123 -1.55 0.37 -8.52
N LEU A 124 -0.24 0.37 -8.79
CA LEU A 124 0.30 0.73 -10.10
C LEU A 124 -0.23 -0.17 -11.22
N SER A 125 -0.26 -1.48 -11.03
CA SER A 125 -0.83 -2.43 -12.02
C SER A 125 -2.31 -2.13 -12.29
N SER A 126 -3.09 -1.88 -11.24
CA SER A 126 -4.52 -1.57 -11.34
C SER A 126 -4.80 -0.27 -12.11
N ALA A 127 -3.87 0.70 -12.00
CA ALA A 127 -3.87 1.94 -12.76
C ALA A 127 -3.35 1.80 -14.21
N GLY A 128 -2.94 0.59 -14.62
CA GLY A 128 -2.50 0.28 -15.98
C GLY A 128 -1.00 0.42 -16.24
N PHE A 129 -0.19 0.63 -15.20
CA PHE A 129 1.26 0.63 -15.35
C PHE A 129 1.79 -0.80 -15.53
N LYS A 130 2.70 -0.99 -16.48
CA LYS A 130 3.32 -2.28 -16.72
C LYS A 130 4.41 -2.54 -15.68
N LEU A 131 4.20 -3.52 -14.81
CA LEU A 131 5.22 -3.97 -13.87
C LEU A 131 6.36 -4.69 -14.62
N LEU A 132 7.60 -4.40 -14.23
CA LEU A 132 8.82 -4.90 -14.86
C LEU A 132 9.65 -5.77 -13.91
N GLY A 133 9.48 -5.64 -12.59
CA GLY A 133 10.22 -6.42 -11.60
C GLY A 133 9.97 -5.99 -10.16
N PHE A 134 10.50 -6.80 -9.22
CA PHE A 134 10.26 -6.71 -7.77
C PHE A 134 11.52 -6.88 -6.91
N ASP A 135 12.70 -7.09 -7.48
CA ASP A 135 13.97 -7.02 -6.70
C ASP A 135 14.22 -5.59 -6.17
N ASP A 136 13.54 -4.63 -6.80
CA ASP A 136 12.99 -3.38 -6.30
C ASP A 136 11.80 -3.09 -7.21
N LEU A 137 10.70 -2.51 -6.70
CA LEU A 137 9.54 -2.22 -7.53
C LEU A 137 9.91 -1.42 -8.80
N LYS A 138 9.71 -2.05 -9.97
CA LYS A 138 9.99 -1.47 -11.29
C LYS A 138 8.74 -1.45 -12.15
N PHE A 139 8.49 -0.35 -12.84
CA PHE A 139 7.40 -0.23 -13.80
C PHE A 139 7.78 0.62 -15.01
N GLY A 140 7.13 0.38 -16.15
CA GLY A 140 7.32 1.14 -17.38
C GLY A 140 6.23 2.19 -17.57
N PHE A 141 6.61 3.41 -17.95
CA PHE A 141 5.70 4.47 -18.34
C PHE A 141 6.35 5.42 -19.35
N GLU A 142 5.66 5.72 -20.46
CA GLU A 142 6.12 6.63 -21.52
C GLU A 142 7.56 6.37 -21.99
N GLY A 143 7.93 5.09 -22.14
CA GLY A 143 9.26 4.68 -22.60
C GLY A 143 10.38 4.83 -21.56
N CYS A 144 10.06 5.24 -20.33
CA CYS A 144 10.99 5.27 -19.21
C CYS A 144 10.75 4.07 -18.28
N ASN A 145 11.82 3.56 -17.66
CA ASN A 145 11.69 2.61 -16.55
C ASN A 145 11.80 3.36 -15.23
N TYR A 146 10.79 3.21 -14.40
CA TYR A 146 10.74 3.76 -13.06
C TYR A 146 11.19 2.70 -12.06
N LEU A 147 12.08 3.09 -11.16
CA LEU A 147 12.52 2.33 -10.00
C LEU A 147 11.95 3.02 -8.76
N VAL A 148 11.33 2.24 -7.88
CA VAL A 148 10.72 2.75 -6.65
C VAL A 148 11.44 2.14 -5.46
N GLU A 149 12.00 2.99 -4.61
CA GLU A 149 12.50 2.58 -3.30
C GLU A 149 11.43 2.83 -2.25
N CYS A 150 10.81 1.75 -1.78
CA CYS A 150 9.77 1.82 -0.76
C CYS A 150 10.38 1.70 0.65
N LYS A 151 9.98 2.58 1.57
CA LYS A 151 10.31 2.50 3.00
C LYS A 151 9.05 2.68 3.83
N ARG A 152 8.98 2.00 4.97
CA ARG A 152 7.97 2.21 6.02
C ARG A 152 8.70 2.53 7.32
N PRO A 153 9.09 3.80 7.54
CA PRO A 153 9.79 4.18 8.76
C PRO A 153 8.91 3.92 9.98
N PHE A 154 9.45 3.21 10.97
CA PHE A 154 8.70 2.88 12.18
C PHE A 154 8.58 4.07 13.14
N TYR A 155 9.56 4.97 13.12
CA TYR A 155 9.61 6.15 13.98
C TYR A 155 9.88 7.42 13.19
N GLU A 156 9.27 8.53 13.61
CA GLU A 156 9.45 9.85 12.96
C GLU A 156 10.92 10.27 12.88
N HIS A 157 11.70 10.07 13.96
CA HIS A 157 13.11 10.46 13.99
C HIS A 157 13.98 9.70 12.96
N THR A 158 13.51 8.56 12.44
CA THR A 158 14.20 7.77 11.41
C THR A 158 13.83 8.16 9.98
N LEU A 159 12.88 9.09 9.79
CA LEU A 159 12.40 9.48 8.47
C LEU A 159 13.54 10.01 7.59
N SER A 160 14.41 10.87 8.13
CA SER A 160 15.56 11.42 7.39
C SER A 160 16.49 10.31 6.89
N ASP A 161 16.89 9.40 7.76
CA ASP A 161 17.81 8.32 7.42
C ASP A 161 17.21 7.36 6.40
N ASN A 162 15.90 7.07 6.49
CA ASN A 162 15.21 6.24 5.51
C ASN A 162 15.14 6.91 4.14
N MET A 163 14.88 8.21 4.10
CA MET A 163 14.86 9.02 2.88
C MET A 163 16.22 9.04 2.20
N GLU A 164 17.29 9.34 2.94
CA GLU A 164 18.66 9.37 2.40
C GLU A 164 19.12 7.99 1.91
N LYS A 165 18.79 6.91 2.64
CA LYS A 165 19.07 5.54 2.19
C LYS A 165 18.33 5.20 0.89
N ALA A 166 17.05 5.53 0.79
CA ALA A 166 16.28 5.30 -0.43
C ALA A 166 16.86 6.08 -1.63
N TYR A 167 17.22 7.35 -1.41
CA TYR A 167 17.85 8.17 -2.43
C TYR A 167 19.19 7.58 -2.89
N ALA A 168 20.08 7.22 -1.97
CA ALA A 168 21.37 6.60 -2.30
C ALA A 168 21.20 5.26 -3.05
N GLN A 169 20.21 4.44 -2.66
CA GLN A 169 19.89 3.18 -3.34
C GLN A 169 19.41 3.41 -4.77
N LEU A 170 18.55 4.43 -5.00
CA LEU A 170 18.15 4.82 -6.35
C LEU A 170 19.35 5.27 -7.17
N GLN A 171 20.19 6.17 -6.65
CA GLN A 171 21.35 6.68 -7.38
C GLN A 171 22.28 5.56 -7.87
N ALA A 172 22.47 4.51 -7.07
CA ALA A 172 23.27 3.35 -7.44
C ALA A 172 22.66 2.49 -8.57
N LYS A 173 21.34 2.55 -8.77
CA LYS A 173 20.59 1.71 -9.71
C LYS A 173 20.19 2.43 -11.01
N LEU A 174 20.11 3.76 -10.98
CA LEU A 174 19.79 4.58 -12.14
C LEU A 174 20.98 4.60 -13.11
N SER A 175 20.96 3.72 -14.11
CA SER A 175 22.05 3.57 -15.08
C SER A 175 22.17 4.70 -16.10
N ASP A 176 21.05 5.20 -16.62
CA ASP A 176 21.03 6.14 -17.75
C ASP A 176 19.82 7.10 -17.71
N SER A 177 19.68 7.91 -18.75
CA SER A 177 18.64 8.95 -18.85
C SER A 177 17.23 8.42 -19.16
N SER A 178 17.05 7.13 -19.42
CA SER A 178 15.74 6.49 -19.55
C SER A 178 15.20 5.99 -18.21
N HIS A 179 16.02 6.01 -17.16
CA HIS A 179 15.63 5.59 -15.83
C HIS A 179 15.18 6.76 -14.95
N ARG A 180 14.15 6.50 -14.15
CA ARG A 180 13.55 7.46 -13.22
C ARG A 180 13.45 6.81 -11.84
N GLY A 181 13.81 7.56 -10.81
CA GLY A 181 13.74 7.12 -9.42
C GLY A 181 12.58 7.77 -8.69
N ILE A 182 11.90 6.99 -7.85
CA ILE A 182 10.85 7.46 -6.96
C ILE A 182 11.14 6.93 -5.56
N VAL A 183 11.16 7.81 -4.57
CA VAL A 183 11.20 7.40 -3.15
C VAL A 183 9.77 7.31 -2.65
N ALA A 184 9.34 6.15 -2.16
CA ALA A 184 7.99 5.97 -1.63
C ALA A 184 8.04 5.68 -0.13
N ILE A 185 7.30 6.46 0.67
CA ILE A 185 7.30 6.38 2.12
C ILE A 185 5.88 6.07 2.61
N ALA A 186 5.70 4.92 3.27
CA ALA A 186 4.49 4.68 4.05
C ALA A 186 4.52 5.50 5.33
N VAL A 187 3.53 6.36 5.49
CA VAL A 187 3.55 7.40 6.51
C VAL A 187 2.73 7.06 7.76
N GLU A 188 1.97 5.98 7.72
CA GLU A 188 1.03 5.56 8.77
C GLU A 188 1.63 5.60 10.18
N LYS A 189 2.79 4.94 10.38
CA LYS A 189 3.50 4.88 11.67
C LYS A 189 4.03 6.24 12.11
N ILE A 190 4.51 7.07 11.18
CA ILE A 190 5.07 8.39 11.47
C ILE A 190 3.98 9.36 11.94
N PHE A 191 2.77 9.22 11.42
CA PHE A 191 1.62 10.05 11.79
C PHE A 191 0.70 9.41 12.83
N GLY A 192 0.96 8.16 13.24
CA GLY A 192 0.12 7.41 14.18
C GLY A 192 -1.27 7.07 13.64
N LEU A 193 -1.42 6.97 12.32
CA LEU A 193 -2.70 6.68 11.64
C LEU A 193 -3.18 5.25 11.91
N ASP A 194 -2.24 4.34 12.16
CA ASP A 194 -2.49 2.92 12.41
C ASP A 194 -3.13 2.62 13.78
N ARG A 195 -3.29 3.64 14.63
CA ARG A 195 -3.87 3.51 15.98
C ARG A 195 -5.34 3.94 16.04
N GLN A 196 -5.93 4.33 14.91
CA GLN A 196 -7.27 4.91 14.88
C GLN A 196 -8.05 4.45 13.65
N ILE A 197 -9.34 4.15 13.83
CA ILE A 197 -10.28 4.10 12.71
C ILE A 197 -10.88 5.49 12.58
N HIS A 198 -10.58 6.17 11.48
CA HIS A 198 -11.10 7.50 11.25
C HIS A 198 -12.55 7.40 10.77
N PRO A 199 -13.52 8.04 11.45
CA PRO A 199 -14.94 7.98 11.09
C PRO A 199 -15.23 8.92 9.90
N LEU A 200 -14.55 8.70 8.77
CA LEU A 200 -14.68 9.48 7.57
C LEU A 200 -16.05 9.20 6.94
N LYS A 201 -16.90 10.22 6.81
CA LYS A 201 -18.30 10.03 6.42
C LYS A 201 -18.50 10.02 4.91
N SER A 202 -17.48 10.42 4.15
CA SER A 202 -17.59 10.62 2.71
C SER A 202 -16.23 10.60 2.01
N VAL A 203 -16.23 10.32 0.70
CA VAL A 203 -15.04 10.42 -0.17
C VAL A 203 -14.38 11.80 -0.14
N PRO A 204 -15.11 12.93 -0.19
CA PRO A 204 -14.51 14.25 -0.04
C PRO A 204 -13.76 14.46 1.29
N GLU A 205 -14.31 13.97 2.41
CA GLU A 205 -13.65 14.08 3.72
C GLU A 205 -12.37 13.27 3.78
N ALA A 206 -12.39 12.06 3.21
CA ALA A 206 -11.21 11.21 3.09
C ALA A 206 -10.13 11.82 2.21
N ASN A 207 -10.50 12.41 1.07
CA ASN A 207 -9.57 13.12 0.21
C ASN A 207 -8.97 14.33 0.94
N ALA A 208 -9.77 15.11 1.68
CA ALA A 208 -9.28 16.24 2.45
C ALA A 208 -8.27 15.80 3.53
N PHE A 209 -8.55 14.68 4.21
CA PHE A 209 -7.63 14.10 5.18
C PHE A 209 -6.30 13.66 4.53
N ALA A 210 -6.38 12.97 3.40
CA ALA A 210 -5.20 12.53 2.65
C ALA A 210 -4.37 13.73 2.17
N ILE A 211 -4.99 14.77 1.61
CA ILE A 211 -4.33 16.00 1.17
C ILE A 211 -3.66 16.70 2.36
N SER A 212 -4.34 16.79 3.50
CA SER A 212 -3.78 17.40 4.71
C SER A 212 -2.55 16.62 5.20
N THR A 213 -2.64 15.29 5.22
CA THR A 213 -1.54 14.40 5.62
C THR A 213 -0.35 14.51 4.66
N ALA A 214 -0.61 14.51 3.35
CA ALA A 214 0.42 14.69 2.33
C ALA A 214 1.06 16.08 2.42
N THR A 215 0.27 17.13 2.70
CA THR A 215 0.79 18.49 2.92
C THR A 215 1.71 18.56 4.14
N ASP A 216 1.36 17.91 5.26
CA ASP A 216 2.23 17.89 6.43
C ASP A 216 3.49 17.05 6.18
N PHE A 217 3.36 15.91 5.50
CA PHE A 217 4.50 15.12 5.05
C PHE A 217 5.45 15.92 4.17
N ASN A 218 4.93 16.63 3.16
CA ASN A 218 5.68 17.52 2.28
C ASN A 218 6.45 18.58 3.08
N ARG A 219 5.81 19.19 4.08
CA ARG A 219 6.48 20.16 4.97
C ARG A 219 7.65 19.53 5.73
N ARG A 220 7.50 18.29 6.22
CA ARG A 220 8.54 17.56 6.95
C ARG A 220 9.71 17.17 6.05
N ILE A 221 9.43 16.77 4.80
CA ILE A 221 10.48 16.30 3.87
C ILE A 221 11.14 17.40 3.04
N ALA A 222 10.53 18.58 2.92
CA ALA A 222 11.04 19.67 2.09
C ALA A 222 12.46 20.11 2.47
N ARG A 223 12.90 19.87 3.71
CA ARG A 223 14.28 20.14 4.12
C ARG A 223 15.29 19.09 3.65
N TYR A 224 14.86 17.84 3.47
CA TYR A 224 15.72 16.74 3.04
C TYR A 224 15.83 16.68 1.52
N SER A 225 14.71 16.81 0.80
CA SER A 225 14.73 16.72 -0.67
C SER A 225 15.48 17.87 -1.35
N ARG A 226 15.74 18.99 -0.65
CA ARG A 226 16.53 20.11 -1.18
C ARG A 226 18.00 19.81 -1.41
N THR A 227 18.55 18.79 -0.76
CA THR A 227 19.96 18.38 -0.95
C THR A 227 20.13 17.38 -2.10
N TRP A 228 19.02 16.87 -2.65
CA TRP A 228 19.05 15.89 -3.73
C TRP A 228 19.30 16.58 -5.07
N VAL A 229 20.36 16.15 -5.74
CA VAL A 229 20.86 16.79 -6.98
C VAL A 229 20.74 15.90 -8.21
N ASP A 230 20.44 14.61 -8.06
CA ASP A 230 20.24 13.71 -9.20
C ASP A 230 18.86 13.97 -9.85
N PRO A 231 18.81 14.57 -11.05
CA PRO A 231 17.54 14.93 -11.69
C PRO A 231 16.72 13.72 -12.13
N ARG A 232 17.29 12.51 -12.08
CA ARG A 232 16.58 11.27 -12.41
C ARG A 232 15.72 10.79 -11.24
N VAL A 233 15.98 11.23 -10.01
CA VAL A 233 15.06 11.03 -8.88
C VAL A 233 13.97 12.10 -8.97
N VAL A 234 12.84 11.71 -9.54
CA VAL A 234 11.80 12.65 -9.98
C VAL A 234 10.63 12.75 -9.02
N ALA A 235 10.55 11.91 -7.99
CA ALA A 235 9.50 12.05 -7.01
C ALA A 235 9.81 11.50 -5.61
N VAL A 236 9.14 12.09 -4.63
CA VAL A 236 8.83 11.45 -3.34
C VAL A 236 7.33 11.21 -3.28
N LEU A 237 6.91 10.02 -2.86
CA LEU A 237 5.51 9.62 -2.67
C LEU A 237 5.23 9.35 -1.19
N ALA A 238 4.14 9.91 -0.69
CA ALA A 238 3.53 9.45 0.54
C ALA A 238 2.54 8.31 0.24
N ILE A 239 2.67 7.18 0.91
CA ILE A 239 1.69 6.10 0.91
C ILE A 239 0.85 6.27 2.18
N ILE A 240 -0.44 6.54 1.99
CA ILE A 240 -1.42 6.78 3.06
C ILE A 240 -2.55 5.76 2.88
N SER A 241 -2.75 4.91 3.88
CA SER A 241 -3.85 3.96 3.90
C SER A 241 -4.91 4.42 4.91
N LEU A 242 -6.18 4.40 4.51
CA LEU A 242 -7.30 4.93 5.31
C LEU A 242 -8.45 3.94 5.34
N PRO A 243 -8.63 3.19 6.45
CA PRO A 243 -9.86 2.47 6.72
C PRO A 243 -10.94 3.42 7.26
N ASP A 244 -12.11 3.43 6.61
CA ASP A 244 -13.35 4.01 7.13
C ASP A 244 -14.22 2.91 7.76
N GLY A 245 -14.66 3.13 9.01
CA GLY A 245 -15.53 2.21 9.74
C GLY A 245 -16.96 2.05 9.18
N LYS A 246 -17.41 2.89 8.23
CA LYS A 246 -18.74 2.77 7.59
C LYS A 246 -18.70 2.20 6.17
N HIS A 247 -17.65 2.49 5.40
CA HIS A 247 -17.55 2.12 3.98
C HIS A 247 -16.32 1.25 3.66
N GLY A 248 -15.55 0.82 4.67
CA GLY A 248 -14.32 0.00 4.58
C GLY A 248 -13.10 0.79 4.09
N VAL A 249 -12.15 0.17 3.39
CA VAL A 249 -10.83 0.80 3.10
C VAL A 249 -10.81 1.53 1.78
N GLY A 250 -10.27 2.73 1.80
CA GLY A 250 -9.76 3.41 0.62
C GLY A 250 -8.25 3.56 0.75
N CYS A 251 -7.50 2.87 -0.11
CA CYS A 251 -6.14 3.27 -0.46
C CYS A 251 -6.26 4.01 -1.80
N ASP A 252 -5.77 5.24 -1.87
CA ASP A 252 -5.35 5.91 -3.11
C ASP A 252 -5.19 7.40 -2.84
N TRP A 253 -3.96 7.86 -2.57
CA TRP A 253 -3.45 9.14 -3.06
C TRP A 253 -1.92 9.09 -3.09
N VAL A 254 -1.39 9.30 -4.29
CA VAL A 254 0.04 9.41 -4.61
C VAL A 254 0.29 10.88 -4.95
N GLU A 255 0.78 11.68 -4.01
CA GLU A 255 1.24 13.03 -4.35
C GLU A 255 2.70 12.93 -4.81
N LEU A 256 2.92 13.14 -6.11
CA LEU A 256 4.25 13.20 -6.72
C LEU A 256 4.86 14.57 -6.46
N TYR A 257 5.88 14.65 -5.61
CA TYR A 257 6.70 15.85 -5.56
C TYR A 257 7.92 15.70 -6.45
N SER A 258 7.91 16.36 -7.60
CA SER A 258 9.12 16.56 -8.40
C SER A 258 10.04 17.55 -7.71
N GLY A 259 11.31 17.15 -7.51
CA GLY A 259 12.44 18.10 -7.44
C GLY A 259 12.47 18.99 -8.69
N PRO A 260 13.47 19.86 -8.89
CA PRO A 260 13.40 21.02 -9.80
C PRO A 260 13.05 20.77 -11.29
N ALA A 261 12.84 19.52 -11.73
CA ALA A 261 12.14 19.18 -12.97
C ALA A 261 10.70 18.73 -12.68
N GLN A 262 9.73 19.65 -12.82
CA GLN A 262 8.30 19.38 -12.72
C GLN A 262 7.88 18.26 -13.68
N VAL A 263 7.49 17.10 -13.15
CA VAL A 263 6.75 16.08 -13.90
C VAL A 263 5.34 16.04 -13.33
N ARG A 264 4.38 16.62 -14.06
CA ARG A 264 2.95 16.46 -13.79
C ARG A 264 2.51 15.10 -14.31
N LEU A 265 2.07 14.18 -13.44
CA LEU A 265 1.18 13.14 -13.93
C LEU A 265 -0.20 13.76 -14.22
N PRO A 266 -0.83 13.41 -15.35
CA PRO A 266 -2.12 13.98 -15.73
C PRO A 266 -3.22 13.54 -14.75
N PRO A 267 -4.18 14.42 -14.43
CA PRO A 267 -5.41 14.03 -13.73
C PRO A 267 -6.24 13.16 -14.68
N GLY A 268 -6.30 11.84 -14.43
CA GLY A 268 -7.05 10.96 -15.34
C GLY A 268 -7.09 9.46 -15.06
N CYS A 269 -6.46 8.91 -14.02
CA CYS A 269 -6.53 7.46 -13.76
C CYS A 269 -7.73 7.00 -12.91
N ALA A 270 -8.61 7.91 -12.48
CA ALA A 270 -9.79 7.58 -11.69
C ALA A 270 -11.12 7.77 -12.46
N SER A 271 -11.21 7.38 -13.74
CA SER A 271 -12.51 7.23 -14.41
C SER A 271 -12.45 6.53 -15.78
N ARG A 272 -12.18 5.22 -15.84
CA ARG A 272 -12.61 4.38 -16.99
C ARG A 272 -13.01 2.97 -16.56
N ARG A 273 -14.16 2.86 -15.89
CA ARG A 273 -15.09 1.72 -16.10
C ARG A 273 -16.51 2.22 -16.03
N LYS A 274 -17.08 2.53 -17.20
CA LYS A 274 -18.49 2.29 -17.54
C LYS A 274 -18.70 2.58 -19.03
N ARG A 275 -18.83 1.49 -19.78
CA ARG A 275 -19.73 1.24 -20.93
C ARG A 275 -19.02 0.38 -21.96
N GLU A 276 -19.17 -0.92 -21.77
CA GLU A 276 -19.37 -1.89 -22.83
C GLU A 276 -19.99 -3.10 -22.13
N ILE A 277 -21.31 -3.21 -22.27
CA ILE A 277 -22.17 -4.42 -22.29
C ILE A 277 -23.60 -3.86 -22.43
N GLY A 278 -24.26 -4.20 -23.56
CA GLY A 278 -25.72 -4.27 -23.75
C GLY A 278 -26.52 -3.00 -23.52
#